data_AF-A0A7J4TT55-F1
#
_entry.id   AF-A0A7J4TT55-F1
#
_cell.length_a   1.000
_cell.length_b   1.000
_cell.length_c   1.000
_cell.angle_alpha   90.00
_cell.angle_beta   90.00
_cell.angle_gamma   90.00
#
_symmetry.space_group_name_H-M   'P 1'
#
loop_
_entity.id
_entity.type
_entity.pdbx_description
1 polymer ?
#
loop_
_entity_poly.entity_id
_entity_poly.type
_entity_poly.pdbx_seq_one_letter_code
_entity_poly.pdbx_strand_id
1 'polypeptide(L)' 'MDQKDQKLERKQAEAILSQFPHKRVLVVGDFYVDEYITGQTEKFSPEAPVPRVIIKERTYTP' A
#
# COMPACT_ATOMS: atom_id res chain seq x y z
N MET A 1 -14.17 32.97 0.63
CA MET A 1 -13.83 32.37 -0.68
C MET A 1 -13.89 30.87 -0.47
N ASP A 2 -15.12 30.35 -0.42
CA ASP A 2 -15.41 28.97 -0.01
C ASP A 2 -15.01 27.99 -1.11
N GLN A 3 -13.92 27.27 -0.89
CA GLN A 3 -13.66 26.03 -1.60
C GLN A 3 -14.60 24.97 -1.02
N LYS A 4 -15.76 24.81 -1.65
CA LYS A 4 -16.70 23.73 -1.34
C LYS A 4 -16.04 22.40 -1.67
N ASP A 5 -15.88 21.56 -0.66
CA ASP A 5 -15.64 20.12 -0.82
C ASP A 5 -16.68 19.55 -1.80
N GLN A 6 -16.28 19.27 -3.04
CA GLN A 6 -17.14 18.62 -4.02
C GLN A 6 -17.30 17.16 -3.62
N LYS A 7 -18.36 16.88 -2.88
CA LYS A 7 -18.78 15.51 -2.56
C LYS A 7 -19.37 14.88 -3.82
N LEU A 8 -18.71 13.85 -4.35
CA LEU A 8 -19.14 13.14 -5.55
C LEU A 8 -20.49 12.45 -5.30
N GLU A 9 -21.49 12.70 -6.15
CA GLU A 9 -22.78 12.02 -6.04
C GLU A 9 -22.65 10.54 -6.43
N ARG A 10 -23.34 9.65 -5.73
CA ARG A 10 -23.26 8.19 -5.96
C ARG A 10 -23.49 7.80 -7.42
N LYS A 11 -24.47 8.42 -8.07
CA LYS A 11 -24.79 8.19 -9.49
C LYS A 11 -23.64 8.57 -10.43
N GLN A 12 -22.90 9.63 -10.09
CA GLN A 12 -21.74 10.07 -10.86
C GLN A 12 -20.56 9.09 -10.66
N ALA A 13 -20.34 8.64 -9.43
CA ALA A 13 -19.33 7.62 -9.13
C ALA A 13 -19.61 6.31 -9.89
N GLU A 14 -20.86 5.84 -9.89
CA GLU A 14 -21.30 4.65 -10.62
C GLU A 14 -21.10 4.80 -12.15
N ALA A 15 -21.39 5.98 -12.70
CA ALA A 15 -21.17 6.28 -14.12
C ALA A 15 -19.68 6.36 -14.51
N ILE A 16 -18.79 6.70 -13.58
CA ILE A 16 -17.34 6.68 -13.80
C ILE A 16 -16.82 5.24 -13.73
N LEU A 17 -17.21 4.50 -12.70
CA LEU A 17 -16.79 3.11 -12.48
C LEU A 17 -17.27 2.18 -13.60
N SER A 18 -18.45 2.42 -14.17
CA SER A 18 -18.98 1.62 -15.29
C SER A 18 -18.10 1.66 -16.55
N GLN A 19 -17.21 2.64 -16.67
CA GLN A 19 -16.32 2.78 -17.83
C GLN A 19 -15.01 1.99 -17.68
N PHE A 20 -14.64 1.58 -16.46
CA PHE A 20 -13.36 0.90 -16.17
C PHE A 20 -13.17 -0.41 -16.95
N PRO A 21 -14.20 -1.28 -17.11
CA PRO A 21 -14.05 -2.53 -17.86
C PRO A 21 -13.63 -2.35 -19.32
N HIS A 22 -13.76 -1.13 -19.88
CA HIS A 22 -13.44 -0.84 -21.28
C HIS A 22 -12.10 -0.11 -21.44
N LYS A 23 -11.40 0.19 -20.34
CA LYS A 23 -10.09 0.84 -20.37
C LYS A 23 -9.00 -0.23 -20.44
N ARG A 24 -8.06 -0.06 -21.37
CA ARG A 24 -6.85 -0.87 -21.48
C ARG A 24 -5.68 -0.05 -20.98
N VAL A 25 -4.99 -0.55 -19.97
CA VAL A 25 -3.80 0.09 -19.38
C VAL A 25 -2.60 -0.78 -19.70
N LEU A 26 -1.59 -0.18 -20.34
CA LEU A 26 -0.29 -0.81 -20.57
C LEU A 26 0.68 -0.31 -19.50
N VAL A 27 1.19 -1.23 -18.69
CA VAL A 27 2.22 -0.94 -17.67
C VAL A 27 3.57 -1.38 -18.24
N VAL A 28 4.55 -0.47 -18.27
CA VAL A 28 5.91 -0.74 -18.77
C VAL A 28 6.90 -0.21 -17.75
N GLY A 29 7.86 -1.05 -17.37
CA GLY A 29 8.90 -0.72 -16.42
C GLY A 29 9.32 -1.95 -15.63
N ASP A 30 10.12 -1.72 -14.59
CA ASP A 30 10.53 -2.75 -13.66
C ASP A 30 9.42 -3.01 -12.63
N PHE A 31 9.35 -4.25 -12.15
CA PHE A 31 8.49 -4.62 -11.04
C PHE A 31 9.34 -4.87 -9.80
N TYR A 32 8.77 -4.54 -8.65
CA TYR A 32 9.34 -4.87 -7.35
C TYR A 32 8.40 -5.83 -6.65
N VAL A 33 8.96 -6.68 -5.81
CA VAL A 33 8.19 -7.57 -4.93
C VAL A 33 8.22 -6.99 -3.54
N ASP A 34 7.05 -6.88 -2.93
CA ASP A 34 6.95 -6.47 -1.53
C ASP A 34 7.17 -7.68 -0.62
N GLU A 35 8.26 -7.64 0.15
CA GLU A 35 8.53 -8.58 1.23
C GLU A 35 8.20 -7.94 2.57
N TYR A 36 7.31 -8.60 3.32
CA TYR A 36 6.96 -8.22 4.68
C TYR A 36 7.61 -9.19 5.65
N ILE A 37 8.44 -8.66 6.56
CA ILE A 37 9.06 -9.42 7.64
C ILE A 37 8.42 -8.97 8.96
N THR A 38 7.71 -9.87 9.62
CA THR A 38 7.10 -9.60 10.92
C THR A 38 7.84 -10.34 12.02
N GLY A 39 7.93 -9.71 13.18
CA GLY A 39 8.71 -10.23 14.29
C GLY A 39 8.40 -9.50 15.59
N GLN A 40 9.10 -9.89 16.65
CA GLN A 40 8.96 -9.28 17.98
C GLN A 40 10.32 -8.76 18.44
N THR A 41 10.31 -7.72 19.27
CA THR A 41 11.52 -7.13 19.86
C THR A 41 11.38 -7.08 21.37
N GLU A 42 12.39 -7.53 22.10
CA GLU A 42 12.41 -7.52 23.57
C GLU A 42 13.52 -6.64 24.14
N LYS A 43 14.60 -6.42 23.37
CA LYS A 43 15.81 -5.72 23.83
C LYS A 43 16.45 -4.90 22.70
N PHE A 44 17.14 -3.83 23.08
CA PHE A 44 18.03 -3.10 22.18
C PHE A 44 19.31 -3.89 21.93
N SER A 45 19.92 -3.68 20.76
CA SER A 45 21.20 -4.29 20.43
C SER A 45 22.31 -3.76 21.36
N PRO A 46 23.21 -4.62 21.85
CA PRO A 46 24.36 -4.16 22.62
C PRO A 46 25.37 -3.36 21.78
N GLU A 47 25.38 -3.53 20.45
CA GLU A 47 26.33 -2.84 19.56
C GLU A 47 25.90 -1.41 19.16
N ALA A 48 24.61 -1.08 19.27
CA ALA A 48 24.06 0.23 18.90
C ALA A 48 22.64 0.41 19.48
N PRO A 49 22.15 1.65 19.66
CA PRO A 49 20.80 1.92 20.19
C PRO A 49 19.70 1.67 19.13
N VAL A 50 19.66 0.45 18.59
CA VAL A 50 18.67 -0.02 17.62
C VAL A 50 17.97 -1.29 18.15
N PRO A 51 16.68 -1.48 17.89
CA PRO A 51 15.95 -2.66 18.36
C PRO A 51 16.40 -3.92 17.60
N ARG A 52 16.54 -5.03 18.33
CA ARG A 52 16.81 -6.34 17.71
C ARG A 52 15.49 -7.09 17.52
N VAL A 53 15.09 -7.26 16.26
CA VAL A 53 13.86 -7.98 15.90
C VAL A 53 14.14 -9.47 15.71
N ILE A 54 13.43 -10.30 16.47
CA ILE A 54 13.38 -11.75 16.27
C ILE A 54 12.28 -12.02 15.23
N ILE A 55 12.69 -12.44 14.04
CA ILE A 55 11.77 -12.72 12.92
C ILE A 55 10.85 -13.90 13.28
N LYS A 56 9.55 -13.73 13.03
CA LYS A 56 8.53 -14.77 13.21
C LYS A 56 7.97 -15.26 11.88
N GLU A 57 7.76 -14.36 10.94
CA GLU A 57 7.12 -14.68 9.66
C GLU A 57 7.67 -13.79 8.54
N ARG A 58 7.59 -14.32 7.32
CA ARG A 58 7.88 -13.62 6.08
C ARG A 58 6.78 -13.88 5.07
N THR A 59 6.29 -12.81 4.44
CA THR A 59 5.23 -12.88 3.43
C THR A 59 5.67 -12.10 2.20
N TYR A 60 5.43 -12.68 1.02
CA TYR A 60 5.69 -12.06 -0.27
C TYR A 60 4.37 -11.72 -0.94
N THR A 61 4.19 -10.48 -1.35
CA THR A 61 3.06 -10.04 -2.15
C THR A 61 3.56 -9.71 -3.56
N PRO A 62 3.28 -10.58 -4.55
CA PRO A 62 3.64 -10.34 -5.94
C PRO A 62 2.72 -9.33 -6.65
#